data_AF-A0A6P6VLZ4-F1
#
_entry.id   AF-A0A6P6VLZ4-F1
#
_cell.length_a   1.000
_cell.length_b   1.000
_cell.length_c   1.000
_cell.angle_alpha   90.00
_cell.angle_beta   90.00
_cell.angle_gamma   90.00
#
_symmetry.space_group_name_H-M   'P 1'
#
loop_
_entity.id
_entity.type
_entity.pdbx_description
1 polymer ?
#
loop_
_entity_poly.entity_id
_entity_poly.type
_entity_poly.pdbx_seq_one_letter_code
_entity_poly.pdbx_strand_id
1 'polypeptide(L)'
;MPELSFNRLQLTDEEYCGSHIRKFGRFIARETILDEEYWTAAWLRAEAHWESVSYMRHVDTYKRKYAEQEFYALKRRCFGQEGNSLKCTCFVAVKKEEKNVRRTVLNSVVGTLDLSIRQFVQGEAYPGEVKRVSPVLVSHDPFDAHKYAYIANVCVAKFARRQGIATNMLHLATEVATLAGATSQQATYICACNYHSSLFFVCL
;
A
#
# COMPACT_ATOMS: atom_id res chain seq x y z
N MET A 1 -6.77 -15.14 -17.70
CA MET A 1 -7.35 -14.01 -16.94
C MET A 1 -8.14 -14.63 -15.81
N PRO A 2 -7.85 -14.36 -14.52
CA PRO A 2 -8.90 -14.50 -13.52
C PRO A 2 -10.05 -13.60 -13.95
N GLU A 3 -11.25 -14.14 -14.06
CA GLU A 3 -12.41 -13.36 -14.48
C GLU A 3 -12.82 -12.45 -13.31
N LEU A 4 -12.42 -11.17 -13.38
CA LEU A 4 -12.76 -10.17 -12.37
C LEU A 4 -14.28 -10.03 -12.32
N SER A 5 -14.88 -10.25 -11.15
CA SER A 5 -16.31 -10.09 -10.95
C SER A 5 -16.60 -8.71 -10.35
N PHE A 6 -16.92 -7.75 -11.20
CA PHE A 6 -17.21 -6.37 -10.76
C PHE A 6 -18.45 -6.25 -9.86
N ASN A 7 -19.31 -7.27 -9.87
CA ASN A 7 -20.50 -7.37 -9.02
C ASN A 7 -20.25 -8.12 -7.71
N ARG A 8 -19.01 -8.58 -7.46
CA ARG A 8 -18.66 -9.27 -6.22
C ARG A 8 -18.90 -8.36 -5.02
N LEU A 9 -19.58 -8.89 -4.01
CA LEU A 9 -19.85 -8.20 -2.76
C LEU A 9 -18.59 -8.12 -1.89
N GLN A 10 -18.49 -7.05 -1.11
CA GLN A 10 -17.48 -6.93 -0.06
C GLN A 10 -17.65 -8.07 0.96
N LEU A 11 -16.52 -8.62 1.43
CA LEU A 11 -16.51 -9.56 2.56
C LEU A 11 -17.00 -8.86 3.83
N THR A 12 -17.86 -9.55 4.59
CA THR A 12 -18.29 -9.10 5.91
C THR A 12 -17.11 -9.09 6.90
N ASP A 13 -17.26 -8.34 7.99
CA ASP A 13 -16.27 -8.29 9.07
C ASP A 13 -15.98 -9.69 9.67
N GLU A 14 -16.95 -10.61 9.61
CA GLU A 14 -16.89 -11.97 10.16
C GLU A 14 -16.21 -12.96 9.22
N GLU A 15 -16.36 -12.76 7.90
CA GLU A 15 -15.70 -13.58 6.86
C GLU A 15 -14.19 -13.27 6.74
N TYR A 16 -13.74 -12.16 7.31
CA TYR A 16 -12.33 -11.81 7.32
C TYR A 16 -11.58 -12.49 8.49
N CYS A 17 -10.70 -13.44 8.17
CA CYS A 17 -9.89 -14.18 9.16
C CYS A 17 -8.43 -13.68 9.27
N GLY A 18 -8.12 -12.49 8.75
CA GLY A 18 -6.74 -11.99 8.72
C GLY A 18 -6.29 -11.36 10.05
N SER A 19 -5.00 -11.45 10.34
CA SER A 19 -4.42 -10.99 11.61
C SER A 19 -4.18 -9.47 11.69
N HIS A 20 -4.26 -8.75 10.56
CA HIS A 20 -3.88 -7.34 10.46
C HIS A 20 -5.08 -6.47 10.04
N ILE A 21 -5.87 -6.06 11.03
CA ILE A 21 -7.06 -5.22 10.86
C ILE A 21 -6.91 -3.96 11.70
N ARG A 22 -7.24 -2.81 11.11
CA ARG A 22 -7.45 -1.57 11.85
C ARG A 22 -8.84 -1.02 11.56
N LYS A 23 -9.69 -0.92 12.59
CA LYS A 23 -11.01 -0.28 12.49
C LYS A 23 -10.92 1.18 12.92
N PHE A 24 -11.44 2.11 12.11
CA PHE A 24 -11.42 3.55 12.43
C PHE A 24 -12.61 4.26 11.78
N GLY A 25 -13.34 5.07 12.56
CA GLY A 25 -14.58 5.72 12.09
C GLY A 25 -15.52 4.73 11.38
N ARG A 26 -15.89 5.06 10.15
CA ARG A 26 -16.73 4.23 9.25
C ARG A 26 -15.93 3.31 8.32
N PHE A 27 -14.65 3.10 8.58
CA PHE A 27 -13.74 2.38 7.71
C PHE A 27 -13.00 1.25 8.43
N ILE A 28 -12.49 0.31 7.65
CA ILE A 28 -11.64 -0.80 8.08
C ILE A 28 -10.46 -0.86 7.12
N ALA A 29 -9.23 -0.79 7.63
CA ALA A 29 -8.03 -1.10 6.87
C ALA A 29 -7.61 -2.55 7.15
N ARG A 30 -7.29 -3.29 6.10
CA ARG A 30 -6.89 -4.70 6.17
C ARG A 30 -6.12 -5.14 4.92
N GLU A 31 -5.44 -6.28 5.01
CA GLU A 31 -4.76 -6.89 3.86
C GLU A 31 -5.76 -7.25 2.75
N THR A 32 -5.34 -7.08 1.49
CA THR A 32 -6.11 -7.47 0.31
C THR A 32 -6.18 -8.98 0.15
N ILE A 33 -7.38 -9.49 -0.11
CA ILE A 33 -7.66 -10.91 -0.31
C ILE A 33 -8.16 -11.16 -1.74
N LEU A 34 -9.00 -10.26 -2.27
CA LEU A 34 -9.69 -10.47 -3.54
C LEU A 34 -8.97 -9.80 -4.70
N ASP A 35 -9.04 -10.41 -5.88
CA ASP A 35 -8.50 -9.81 -7.11
C ASP A 35 -9.17 -8.47 -7.44
N GLU A 36 -10.45 -8.32 -7.11
CA GLU A 36 -11.18 -7.06 -7.27
C GLU A 36 -10.64 -5.93 -6.38
N GLU A 37 -10.05 -6.27 -5.23
CA GLU A 37 -9.40 -5.30 -4.34
C GLU A 37 -8.07 -4.84 -4.93
N TYR A 38 -7.27 -5.77 -5.45
CA TYR A 38 -6.05 -5.45 -6.21
C TYR A 38 -6.37 -4.60 -7.45
N TRP A 39 -7.45 -4.92 -8.16
CA TRP A 39 -7.90 -4.13 -9.31
C TRP A 39 -8.29 -2.71 -8.88
N THR A 40 -9.06 -2.57 -7.79
CA THR A 40 -9.46 -1.26 -7.28
C THR A 40 -8.26 -0.46 -6.78
N ALA A 41 -7.24 -1.12 -6.22
CA ALA A 41 -5.97 -0.49 -5.88
C ALA A 41 -5.26 0.11 -7.08
N ALA A 42 -5.14 -0.67 -8.16
CA ALA A 42 -4.53 -0.21 -9.40
C ALA A 42 -5.33 0.92 -10.05
N TRP A 43 -6.67 0.84 -10.03
CA TRP A 43 -7.54 1.90 -10.53
C TRP A 43 -7.37 3.21 -9.77
N LEU A 44 -7.32 3.17 -8.42
CA LEU A 44 -7.11 4.36 -7.60
C LEU A 44 -5.76 5.04 -7.88
N ARG A 45 -4.71 4.26 -8.19
CA ARG A 45 -3.42 4.80 -8.63
C ARG A 45 -3.52 5.47 -9.99
N ALA A 46 -4.23 4.84 -10.94
CA ALA A 46 -4.47 5.41 -12.26
C ALA A 46 -5.23 6.74 -12.17
N GLU A 47 -6.24 6.81 -11.30
CA GLU A 47 -7.00 8.03 -11.04
C GLU A 47 -6.14 9.13 -10.44
N ALA A 48 -5.30 8.80 -9.45
CA ALA A 48 -4.38 9.76 -8.84
C ALA A 48 -3.32 10.25 -9.85
N HIS A 49 -2.77 9.35 -10.66
CA HIS A 49 -1.74 9.68 -11.65
C HIS A 49 -2.24 10.68 -12.70
N TRP A 50 -3.49 10.53 -13.14
CA TRP A 50 -4.09 11.41 -14.15
C TRP A 50 -5.01 12.49 -13.57
N GLU A 51 -4.95 12.75 -12.26
CA GLU A 51 -5.84 13.73 -11.62
C GLU A 51 -5.56 15.17 -12.11
N SER A 52 -4.30 15.52 -12.36
CA SER A 52 -3.89 16.87 -12.79
C SER A 52 -4.19 17.17 -14.26
N VAL A 53 -4.40 16.14 -15.08
CA VAL A 53 -4.62 16.25 -16.53
C VAL A 53 -5.94 15.61 -16.97
N SER A 54 -6.94 15.64 -16.09
CA SER A 54 -8.27 15.06 -16.36
C SER A 54 -9.01 15.65 -17.57
N TYR A 55 -8.54 16.78 -18.11
CA TYR A 55 -9.07 17.44 -19.30
C TYR A 55 -8.57 16.82 -20.63
N MET A 56 -7.57 15.92 -20.58
CA MET A 56 -7.04 15.27 -21.78
C MET A 56 -8.07 14.34 -22.44
N ARG A 57 -8.12 14.36 -23.77
CA ARG A 57 -8.96 13.43 -24.53
C ARG A 57 -8.50 11.98 -24.28
N HIS A 58 -9.45 11.06 -24.19
CA HIS A 58 -9.21 9.62 -23.99
C HIS A 58 -8.50 9.27 -22.67
N VAL A 59 -8.55 10.16 -21.65
CA VAL A 59 -7.95 9.90 -20.34
C VAL A 59 -8.44 8.58 -19.71
N ASP A 60 -9.70 8.20 -19.93
CA ASP A 60 -10.25 6.95 -19.40
C ASP A 60 -9.62 5.70 -20.03
N THR A 61 -9.27 5.76 -21.32
CA THR A 61 -8.53 4.67 -22.00
C THR A 61 -7.12 4.54 -21.43
N TYR A 62 -6.44 5.68 -21.19
CA TYR A 62 -5.11 5.68 -20.57
C TYR A 62 -5.14 5.19 -19.13
N LYS A 63 -6.14 5.60 -18.34
CA LYS A 63 -6.36 5.11 -16.97
C LYS A 63 -6.56 3.60 -16.96
N ARG A 64 -7.41 3.07 -17.85
CA ARG A 64 -7.65 1.62 -17.94
C ARG A 64 -6.37 0.86 -18.26
N LYS A 65 -5.62 1.28 -19.28
CA LYS A 65 -4.35 0.64 -19.65
C LYS A 65 -3.33 0.70 -18.50
N TYR A 66 -3.23 1.83 -17.82
CA TYR A 66 -2.35 1.99 -16.65
C TYR A 66 -2.78 1.07 -15.50
N ALA A 67 -4.08 1.06 -15.16
CA ALA A 67 -4.63 0.21 -14.11
C ALA A 67 -4.41 -1.29 -14.41
N GLU A 68 -4.55 -1.73 -15.65
CA GLU A 68 -4.25 -3.11 -16.05
C GLU A 68 -2.79 -3.48 -15.80
N GLN A 69 -1.86 -2.61 -16.22
CA GLN A 69 -0.43 -2.84 -16.01
C GLN A 69 -0.07 -2.86 -14.51
N GLU A 70 -0.59 -1.89 -13.76
CA GLU A 70 -0.39 -1.78 -12.32
C GLU A 70 -1.00 -2.98 -11.57
N PHE A 71 -2.16 -3.48 -11.99
CA PHE A 71 -2.81 -4.64 -11.39
C PHE A 71 -1.90 -5.88 -11.47
N TYR A 72 -1.37 -6.18 -12.65
CA TYR A 72 -0.47 -7.32 -12.82
C TYR A 72 0.87 -7.12 -12.10
N ALA A 73 1.41 -5.91 -12.12
CA ALA A 73 2.64 -5.59 -11.37
C ALA A 73 2.45 -5.74 -9.86
N LEU A 74 1.34 -5.24 -9.32
CA LEU A 74 1.00 -5.34 -7.90
C LEU A 74 0.79 -6.78 -7.47
N LYS A 75 0.02 -7.57 -8.23
CA LYS A 75 -0.14 -9.00 -7.95
C LYS A 75 1.20 -9.71 -7.98
N ARG A 76 2.03 -9.51 -9.01
CA ARG A 76 3.36 -10.13 -9.06
C ARG A 76 4.22 -9.79 -7.85
N ARG A 77 4.19 -8.54 -7.38
CA ARG A 77 4.90 -8.14 -6.16
C ARG A 77 4.37 -8.85 -4.91
N CYS A 78 3.06 -8.97 -4.74
CA CYS A 78 2.46 -9.58 -3.55
C CYS A 78 2.55 -11.12 -3.52
N PHE A 79 2.56 -11.76 -4.69
CA PHE A 79 2.63 -13.23 -4.82
C PHE A 79 4.02 -13.76 -5.15
N GLY A 80 4.93 -12.90 -5.62
CA GLY A 80 6.30 -13.24 -5.98
C GLY A 80 7.31 -12.87 -4.89
N GLN A 81 8.41 -13.63 -4.82
CA GLN A 81 9.60 -13.23 -4.07
C GLN A 81 10.50 -12.40 -5.00
N GLU A 82 10.35 -11.07 -4.99
CA GLU A 82 11.20 -10.18 -5.77
C GLU A 82 12.45 -9.75 -4.98
N GLY A 83 13.62 -10.31 -5.33
CA GLY A 83 14.92 -9.87 -4.82
C GLY A 83 15.06 -9.90 -3.29
N ASN A 84 15.54 -8.80 -2.70
CA ASN A 84 15.75 -8.64 -1.25
C ASN A 84 14.44 -8.36 -0.47
N SER A 85 13.29 -8.35 -1.15
CA SER A 85 11.99 -8.15 -0.51
C SER A 85 11.48 -9.46 0.08
N LEU A 86 11.44 -9.52 1.40
CA LEU A 86 10.93 -10.68 2.15
C LEU A 86 9.41 -10.84 1.97
N LYS A 87 8.67 -9.73 1.97
CA LYS A 87 7.21 -9.74 1.83
C LYS A 87 6.71 -8.40 1.31
N CYS A 88 5.90 -8.42 0.24
CA CYS A 88 5.11 -7.27 -0.20
C CYS A 88 3.64 -7.53 0.11
N THR A 89 3.02 -6.68 0.90
CA THR A 89 1.61 -6.74 1.24
C THR A 89 0.89 -5.50 0.74
N CYS A 90 -0.23 -5.68 0.06
CA CYS A 90 -1.17 -4.62 -0.25
C CYS A 90 -2.27 -4.59 0.83
N PHE A 91 -2.57 -3.39 1.32
CA PHE A 91 -3.66 -3.11 2.23
C PHE A 91 -4.73 -2.27 1.52
N VAL A 92 -5.98 -2.52 1.87
CA VAL A 92 -7.13 -1.71 1.47
C VAL A 92 -7.84 -1.16 2.68
N ALA A 93 -8.28 0.09 2.58
CA ALA A 93 -9.30 0.68 3.44
C ALA A 93 -10.65 0.54 2.75
N VAL A 94 -11.60 -0.13 3.41
CA VAL A 94 -12.97 -0.35 2.93
C VAL A 94 -13.96 0.35 3.85
N LYS A 95 -15.12 0.74 3.31
CA LYS A 95 -16.27 1.18 4.10
C LYS A 95 -16.79 0.02 4.94
N LYS A 96 -17.16 0.29 6.19
CA LYS A 96 -17.91 -0.67 7.02
C LYS A 96 -19.27 -0.94 6.37
N GLU A 97 -19.74 -2.19 6.49
CA GLU A 97 -21.12 -2.47 6.14
C GLU A 97 -22.05 -1.75 7.12
N GLU A 98 -23.12 -1.16 6.57
CA GLU A 98 -24.20 -0.57 7.34
C GLU A 98 -25.37 -1.55 7.28
N LYS A 99 -26.21 -1.57 8.32
CA LYS A 99 -27.40 -2.44 8.34
C LYS A 99 -28.23 -2.18 7.07
N ASN A 100 -28.44 -3.23 6.28
CA ASN A 100 -29.19 -3.25 5.01
C ASN A 100 -28.50 -2.66 3.76
N VAL A 101 -27.22 -2.29 3.81
CA VAL A 101 -26.49 -1.80 2.63
C VAL A 101 -25.34 -2.74 2.27
N ARG A 102 -25.54 -3.58 1.25
CA ARG A 102 -24.48 -4.40 0.65
C ARG A 102 -23.78 -3.60 -0.45
N ARG A 103 -22.45 -3.57 -0.41
CA ARG A 103 -21.62 -2.86 -1.40
C ARG A 103 -20.81 -3.86 -2.19
N THR A 104 -20.59 -3.59 -3.46
CA THR A 104 -19.58 -4.31 -4.24
C THR A 104 -18.19 -3.94 -3.73
N VAL A 105 -17.21 -4.81 -3.97
CA VAL A 105 -15.80 -4.56 -3.63
C VAL A 105 -15.33 -3.21 -4.19
N LEU A 106 -15.66 -2.94 -5.45
CA LEU A 106 -15.25 -1.70 -6.12
C LEU A 106 -15.80 -0.44 -5.44
N ASN A 107 -17.02 -0.52 -4.91
CA ASN A 107 -17.70 0.63 -4.29
C ASN A 107 -17.37 0.81 -2.81
N SER A 108 -16.74 -0.18 -2.19
CA SER A 108 -16.36 -0.16 -0.78
C SER A 108 -14.94 0.31 -0.54
N VAL A 109 -13.99 -0.03 -1.41
CA VAL A 109 -12.58 0.38 -1.27
C VAL A 109 -12.46 1.89 -1.47
N VAL A 110 -11.82 2.55 -0.50
CA VAL A 110 -11.64 4.01 -0.45
C VAL A 110 -10.18 4.42 -0.30
N GLY A 111 -9.28 3.50 0.01
CA GLY A 111 -7.85 3.76 0.06
C GLY A 111 -7.03 2.49 -0.02
N THR A 112 -5.78 2.61 -0.45
CA THR A 112 -4.83 1.51 -0.65
C THR A 112 -3.44 1.88 -0.14
N LEU A 113 -2.67 0.88 0.30
CA LEU A 113 -1.29 1.04 0.75
C LEU A 113 -0.46 -0.20 0.41
N ASP A 114 0.72 0.00 -0.17
CA ASP A 114 1.69 -1.07 -0.42
C ASP A 114 2.82 -1.03 0.61
N LEU A 115 2.98 -2.11 1.37
CA LEU A 115 4.06 -2.29 2.34
C LEU A 115 5.02 -3.39 1.84
N SER A 116 6.31 -3.08 1.78
CA SER A 116 7.38 -4.04 1.50
C SER A 116 8.29 -4.14 2.72
N ILE A 117 8.42 -5.34 3.27
CA ILE A 117 9.42 -5.66 4.28
C ILE A 117 10.64 -6.22 3.56
N ARG A 118 11.79 -5.59 3.77
CA ARG A 118 13.04 -5.91 3.09
C ARG A 118 14.13 -6.22 4.10
N GLN A 119 15.09 -7.05 3.70
CA GLN A 119 16.30 -7.32 4.45
C GLN A 119 17.46 -6.56 3.82
N PHE A 120 18.34 -5.99 4.64
CA PHE A 120 19.55 -5.37 4.13
C PHE A 120 20.46 -6.42 3.50
N VAL A 121 21.07 -6.07 2.36
CA VAL A 121 22.16 -6.83 1.77
C VAL A 121 23.44 -6.00 1.85
N GLN A 122 24.53 -6.66 2.19
CA GLN A 122 25.84 -6.03 2.40
C GLN A 122 26.26 -5.21 1.18
N GLY A 123 26.49 -3.89 1.38
CA GLY A 123 26.94 -2.97 0.33
C GLY A 123 25.86 -2.05 -0.27
N GLU A 124 24.59 -2.20 0.11
CA GLU A 124 23.53 -1.26 -0.28
C GLU A 124 23.59 0.05 0.53
N ALA A 125 23.52 1.20 -0.15
CA ALA A 125 23.48 2.51 0.49
C ALA A 125 22.04 2.86 0.91
N TYR A 126 21.85 3.29 2.17
CA TYR A 126 20.53 3.63 2.70
C TYR A 126 20.01 4.98 2.14
N PRO A 127 18.74 5.06 1.68
CA PRO A 127 18.13 6.34 1.36
C PRO A 127 17.76 7.08 2.65
N GLY A 128 18.63 8.01 3.08
CA GLY A 128 18.42 8.87 4.26
C GLY A 128 19.53 8.83 5.32
N GLU A 129 20.69 8.22 5.04
CA GLU A 129 21.74 8.02 6.03
C GLU A 129 22.58 9.29 6.12
N VAL A 130 22.42 10.04 7.21
CA VAL A 130 23.46 10.96 7.65
C VAL A 130 24.55 10.12 8.29
N LYS A 131 25.63 9.84 7.54
CA LYS A 131 26.83 9.16 8.02
C LYS A 131 27.26 9.73 9.38
N ARG A 132 26.99 9.01 10.47
CA ARG A 132 27.78 9.14 11.70
C ARG A 132 28.73 7.96 11.76
N VAL A 133 29.92 8.19 11.21
CA VAL A 133 31.07 7.32 11.46
C VAL A 133 31.44 7.51 12.94
N SER A 134 31.19 6.52 13.76
CA SER A 134 31.87 6.38 15.05
C SER A 134 32.68 5.09 14.99
N PRO A 135 34.03 5.17 14.99
CA PRO A 135 34.85 3.99 15.21
C PRO A 135 34.79 3.71 16.71
N VAL A 136 34.46 2.49 17.12
CA VAL A 136 34.86 1.83 18.38
C VAL A 136 33.84 0.71 18.69
N LEU A 137 34.37 -0.51 18.73
CA LEU A 137 33.78 -1.78 19.21
C LEU A 137 32.75 -2.46 18.29
N VAL A 138 33.28 -3.31 17.40
CA VAL A 138 32.51 -4.30 16.65
C VAL A 138 32.08 -5.41 17.61
N SER A 139 30.85 -5.33 18.12
CA SER A 139 30.12 -6.53 18.53
C SER A 139 29.76 -7.29 17.26
N HIS A 140 30.28 -8.51 17.12
CA HIS A 140 29.87 -9.45 16.09
C HIS A 140 28.45 -9.97 16.39
N ASP A 141 27.44 -9.11 16.28
CA ASP A 141 26.14 -9.59 15.83
C ASP A 141 26.22 -9.71 14.30
N PRO A 142 25.68 -10.77 13.67
CA PRO A 142 25.70 -10.87 12.23
C PRO A 142 25.00 -9.63 11.67
N PHE A 143 25.73 -8.84 10.87
CA PHE A 143 25.23 -7.65 10.14
C PHE A 143 24.16 -8.00 9.07
N ASP A 144 23.51 -9.15 9.22
CA ASP A 144 22.74 -9.87 8.20
C ASP A 144 21.25 -9.95 8.52
N ALA A 145 20.74 -9.23 9.53
CA ALA A 145 19.37 -9.44 10.03
C ALA A 145 18.52 -8.18 10.26
N HIS A 146 18.99 -6.99 9.89
CA HIS A 146 18.16 -5.80 10.02
C HIS A 146 17.10 -5.79 8.90
N LYS A 147 15.83 -5.81 9.31
CA LYS A 147 14.70 -5.62 8.41
C LYS A 147 14.27 -4.17 8.44
N TYR A 148 13.87 -3.65 7.29
CA TYR A 148 13.25 -2.35 7.19
C TYR A 148 11.93 -2.44 6.44
N ALA A 149 11.07 -1.47 6.70
CA ALA A 149 9.78 -1.34 6.05
C ALA A 149 9.81 -0.20 5.04
N TYR A 150 9.31 -0.48 3.84
CA TYR A 150 9.21 0.48 2.75
C TYR A 150 7.76 0.59 2.30
N ILE A 151 7.22 1.80 2.32
CA ILE A 151 5.86 2.06 1.85
C ILE A 151 5.93 2.52 0.40
N ALA A 152 5.61 1.63 -0.54
CA ALA A 152 5.78 1.90 -1.96
C ALA A 152 4.69 2.83 -2.52
N ASN A 153 3.49 2.77 -1.95
CA ASN A 153 2.36 3.53 -2.44
C ASN A 153 1.34 3.75 -1.32
N VAL A 154 0.72 4.92 -1.28
CA VAL A 154 -0.50 5.19 -0.51
C VAL A 154 -1.44 6.01 -1.39
N CYS A 155 -2.67 5.55 -1.59
CA CYS A 155 -3.66 6.26 -2.37
C CYS A 155 -4.99 6.29 -1.62
N VAL A 156 -5.70 7.42 -1.67
CA VAL A 156 -7.05 7.57 -1.11
C VAL A 156 -7.92 8.17 -2.20
N ALA A 157 -9.10 7.56 -2.40
CA ALA A 157 -10.10 8.02 -3.34
C ALA A 157 -10.42 9.49 -3.11
N LYS A 158 -10.54 10.28 -4.18
CA LYS A 158 -10.66 11.75 -4.10
C LYS A 158 -11.77 12.20 -3.15
N PHE A 159 -12.94 11.57 -3.23
CA PHE A 159 -14.10 11.87 -2.38
C PHE A 159 -13.93 11.45 -0.90
N ALA A 160 -12.94 10.61 -0.59
CA ALA A 160 -12.69 10.07 0.73
C ALA A 160 -11.49 10.71 1.43
N ARG A 161 -10.78 11.63 0.76
CA ARG A 161 -9.64 12.38 1.34
C ARG A 161 -10.08 13.25 2.52
N ARG A 162 -9.12 13.62 3.37
CA ARG A 162 -9.33 14.44 4.58
C ARG A 162 -10.25 13.79 5.62
N GLN A 163 -10.33 12.46 5.62
CA GLN A 163 -11.07 11.66 6.61
C GLN A 163 -10.15 10.78 7.47
N GLY A 164 -8.84 11.07 7.49
CA GLY A 164 -7.85 10.31 8.27
C GLY A 164 -7.56 8.90 7.76
N ILE A 165 -7.98 8.55 6.53
CA ILE A 165 -7.79 7.20 5.96
C ILE A 165 -6.31 6.89 5.79
N ALA A 166 -5.55 7.75 5.10
CA ALA A 166 -4.12 7.54 4.87
C ALA A 166 -3.35 7.35 6.18
N THR A 167 -3.58 8.23 7.16
CA THR A 167 -2.97 8.16 8.50
C THR A 167 -3.24 6.84 9.19
N ASN A 168 -4.48 6.35 9.17
CA ASN A 168 -4.82 5.06 9.77
C ASN A 168 -4.19 3.88 9.03
N MET A 169 -4.07 3.95 7.70
CA MET A 169 -3.36 2.92 6.93
C MET A 169 -1.86 2.91 7.26
N LEU A 170 -1.24 4.09 7.43
CA LEU A 170 0.16 4.21 7.85
C LEU A 170 0.39 3.64 9.25
N HIS A 171 -0.55 3.85 10.19
CA HIS A 171 -0.48 3.22 11.51
C HIS A 171 -0.55 1.70 11.43
N LEU A 172 -1.48 1.15 10.64
CA LEU A 172 -1.55 -0.30 10.41
C LEU A 172 -0.24 -0.83 9.79
N ALA A 173 0.31 -0.14 8.79
CA ALA A 173 1.57 -0.52 8.17
C ALA A 173 2.74 -0.51 9.17
N THR A 174 2.76 0.47 10.09
CA THR A 174 3.77 0.57 11.15
C THR A 174 3.65 -0.59 12.15
N GLU A 175 2.42 -0.95 12.54
CA GLU A 175 2.14 -2.10 13.40
C GLU A 175 2.62 -3.41 12.74
N VAL A 176 2.27 -3.61 11.46
CA VAL A 176 2.70 -4.79 10.68
C VAL A 176 4.22 -4.84 10.54
N ALA A 177 4.87 -3.71 10.25
CA ALA A 177 6.32 -3.61 10.15
C ALA A 177 7.02 -3.97 11.47
N THR A 178 6.50 -3.45 12.59
CA THR A 178 7.05 -3.72 13.93
C THR A 178 6.92 -5.21 14.28
N LEU A 179 5.77 -5.82 13.99
CA LEU A 179 5.54 -7.26 14.19
C LEU A 179 6.45 -8.12 13.31
N ALA A 180 6.84 -7.64 12.13
CA ALA A 180 7.78 -8.33 11.25
C ALA A 180 9.25 -8.19 11.67
N GLY A 181 9.53 -7.41 12.72
CA GLY A 181 10.88 -7.14 13.24
C GLY A 181 11.59 -5.98 12.55
N ALA A 182 10.88 -5.11 11.82
CA ALA A 182 11.46 -3.87 11.30
C ALA A 182 11.54 -2.83 12.43
N THR A 183 12.74 -2.29 12.68
CA THR A 183 12.95 -1.32 13.77
C THR A 183 12.35 0.05 13.41
N SER A 184 11.68 0.69 14.38
CA SER A 184 10.88 1.90 14.17
C SER A 184 11.65 3.12 13.66
N GLN A 185 12.98 3.12 13.76
CA GLN A 185 13.85 4.17 13.20
C GLN A 185 14.19 3.99 11.71
N GLN A 186 13.88 2.83 11.11
CA GLN A 186 14.24 2.48 9.73
C GLN A 186 13.05 2.39 8.78
N ALA A 187 11.84 2.70 9.23
CA ALA A 187 10.68 2.83 8.34
C ALA A 187 10.82 4.10 7.49
N THR A 188 11.55 4.02 6.38
CA THR A 188 11.67 5.15 5.47
C THR A 188 10.36 5.31 4.71
N TYR A 189 9.60 6.34 5.07
CA TYR A 189 8.39 6.78 4.37
C TYR A 189 8.75 7.47 3.05
N ILE A 190 9.27 6.72 2.08
CA ILE A 190 9.42 7.26 0.72
C ILE A 190 8.10 7.04 0.01
N CYS A 191 7.20 8.01 0.11
CA CYS A 191 6.02 8.06 -0.75
C CYS A 191 6.51 8.23 -2.19
N ALA A 192 6.68 7.12 -2.91
CA ALA A 192 7.02 7.11 -4.34
C ALA A 192 5.78 7.48 -5.17
N CYS A 193 5.17 8.62 -4.88
CA CYS A 193 4.22 9.28 -5.78
C CYS A 193 4.97 10.40 -6.52
N ASN A 194 5.72 9.99 -7.56
CA ASN A 194 5.83 10.63 -8.89
C ASN A 194 7.26 10.70 -9.45
N TYR A 195 7.46 10.01 -10.57
CA TYR A 195 8.56 10.29 -11.51
C TYR A 195 8.20 11.37 -12.56
N HIS A 196 7.04 12.06 -12.46
CA HIS A 196 6.74 13.12 -13.44
C HIS A 196 5.80 14.26 -13.03
N SER A 197 5.52 14.46 -11.75
CA SER A 197 4.73 15.62 -11.31
C SER A 197 5.05 15.94 -9.86
N SER A 198 5.79 17.03 -9.66
CA SER A 198 5.94 17.72 -8.40
C SER A 198 4.57 17.91 -7.73
N LEU A 199 4.51 17.72 -6.41
CA LEU A 199 3.35 17.75 -5.52
C LEU A 199 2.49 16.46 -5.45
N PHE A 200 2.96 15.50 -4.67
CA PHE A 200 2.06 14.71 -3.82
C PHE A 200 2.62 14.66 -2.39
N PHE A 201 2.54 15.79 -1.69
CA PHE A 201 2.26 15.75 -0.26
C PHE A 201 0.84 15.16 -0.14
N VAL A 202 0.71 13.84 -0.11
CA VAL A 202 -0.57 13.19 0.18
C VAL A 202 -0.94 13.63 1.59
N CYS A 203 -1.95 14.49 1.68
CA CYS A 203 -2.46 15.07 2.91
C CYS A 203 -2.70 13.99 3.98
N LEU A 204 -1.87 14.03 5.03
CA LEU A 204 -2.30 13.75 6.40
C LEU A 204 -3.55 14.59 6.74
#